data_AF-A0A1F7BES1-F1
#
_entry.id   AF-A0A1F7BES1-F1
#
_cell.length_a   1.000
_cell.length_b   1.000
_cell.length_c   1.000
_cell.angle_alpha   90.00
_cell.angle_beta   90.00
_cell.angle_gamma   90.00
#
_symmetry.space_group_name_H-M   'P 1'
#
loop_
_entity.id
_entity.type
_entity.pdbx_description
1 polymer ?
#
loop_
_entity_poly.entity_id
_entity_poly.type
_entity_poly.pdbx_seq_one_letter_code
_entity_poly.pdbx_strand_id
1 'polypeptide(L)'
;MGSRSQKQMPIEPVKIPQNVYIEDRIVGPLTLRQTLIMAIGGGFSYALWASIAKVYGSVPLAITILVWIPCAIAVAFALIKINDLSLMRICFLMFERFNKPSIRTFSPRRGISINIRVLSQQDKAKKENPSMSQPATDERSERIKELSSILDSSDHEMLETEEDMMQEPAHELPETEHEEMEERPRRPVDPGRISANEPDDLTGHDDLPAVFRDIFPLT
;
A
#
# COMPACT_ATOMS: atom_id res chain seq x y z
N MET A 1 -28.77 53.17 -11.50
CA MET A 1 -27.54 52.35 -11.38
C MET A 1 -26.92 52.60 -10.02
N GLY A 2 -26.99 51.64 -9.09
CA GLY A 2 -26.37 51.75 -7.77
C GLY A 2 -25.62 50.46 -7.48
N SER A 3 -24.31 50.47 -7.72
CA SER A 3 -23.43 49.32 -7.50
C SER A 3 -23.22 49.11 -6.00
N ARG A 4 -23.72 48.00 -5.44
CA ARG A 4 -23.46 47.62 -4.06
C ARG A 4 -22.05 47.05 -3.98
N SER A 5 -21.13 47.87 -3.46
CA SER A 5 -19.78 47.45 -3.09
C SER A 5 -19.85 46.40 -1.98
N GLN A 6 -19.55 45.14 -2.34
CA GLN A 6 -19.45 44.03 -1.39
C GLN A 6 -18.18 44.23 -0.55
N LYS A 7 -18.35 44.77 0.66
CA LYS A 7 -17.27 44.96 1.64
C LYS A 7 -16.81 43.59 2.11
N GLN A 8 -15.64 43.17 1.64
CA GLN A 8 -15.00 41.91 2.04
C GLN A 8 -14.63 42.02 3.53
N MET A 9 -15.28 41.22 4.38
CA MET A 9 -14.93 41.15 5.79
C MET A 9 -13.72 40.23 5.96
N PRO A 10 -12.65 40.67 6.65
CA PRO A 10 -11.51 39.81 6.95
C PRO A 10 -11.97 38.67 7.86
N ILE A 11 -11.50 37.45 7.56
CA ILE A 11 -11.77 36.28 8.40
C ILE A 11 -10.97 36.46 9.69
N GLU A 12 -11.65 36.79 10.78
CA GLU A 12 -11.01 36.82 12.08
C GLU A 12 -10.68 35.39 12.53
N PRO A 13 -9.47 35.15 13.04
CA PRO A 13 -9.08 33.82 13.48
C PRO A 13 -9.96 33.38 14.65
N VAL A 14 -10.72 32.31 14.45
CA VAL A 14 -11.54 31.69 15.49
C VAL A 14 -10.62 31.17 16.59
N LYS A 15 -10.77 31.72 17.81
CA LYS A 15 -10.08 31.20 18.99
C LYS A 15 -10.58 29.80 19.31
N ILE A 16 -9.73 28.81 19.07
CA ILE A 16 -9.99 27.43 19.48
C ILE A 16 -9.72 27.34 20.99
N PRO A 17 -10.69 26.91 21.81
CA PRO A 17 -10.47 26.73 23.24
C PRO A 17 -9.43 25.63 23.49
N GLN A 18 -8.39 25.94 24.27
CA GLN A 18 -7.26 25.04 24.54
C GLN A 18 -7.65 23.78 25.36
N ASN A 19 -8.79 23.81 26.05
CA ASN A 19 -9.20 22.79 27.01
C ASN A 19 -10.02 21.62 26.42
N VAL A 20 -10.11 21.48 25.10
CA VAL A 20 -10.95 20.44 24.48
C VAL A 20 -10.43 19.00 24.65
N TYR A 21 -9.17 18.82 25.06
CA TYR A 21 -8.52 17.50 25.11
C TYR A 21 -8.29 16.93 26.51
N ILE A 22 -8.78 17.59 27.56
CA ILE A 22 -8.61 17.10 28.94
C ILE A 22 -9.79 16.19 29.30
N GLU A 23 -9.48 14.96 29.68
CA GLU A 23 -10.47 14.02 30.21
C GLU A 23 -11.04 14.52 31.56
N ASP A 24 -12.36 14.47 31.69
CA ASP A 24 -13.06 14.96 32.87
C ASP A 24 -12.69 14.16 34.13
N ARG A 25 -12.36 14.86 35.21
CA ARG A 25 -11.89 14.30 36.49
C ARG A 25 -13.00 14.45 37.51
N ILE A 26 -13.52 13.33 38.00
CA ILE A 26 -14.66 13.32 38.94
C ILE A 26 -14.17 13.28 40.39
N VAL A 27 -13.32 12.31 40.72
CA VAL A 27 -12.85 12.08 42.09
C VAL A 27 -11.39 12.47 42.21
N GLY A 28 -11.13 13.75 42.50
CA GLY A 28 -9.79 14.29 42.66
C GLY A 28 -8.94 14.14 41.38
N PRO A 29 -7.79 13.45 41.42
CA PRO A 29 -6.95 13.26 40.24
C PRO A 29 -7.46 12.16 39.28
N LEU A 30 -8.49 11.40 39.66
CA LEU A 30 -8.97 10.24 38.89
C LEU A 30 -10.01 10.63 37.83
N THR A 31 -9.90 10.00 36.67
CA THR A 31 -10.85 10.19 35.56
C THR A 31 -12.11 9.34 35.78
N LEU A 32 -13.23 9.73 35.17
CA LEU A 32 -14.49 8.98 35.23
C LEU A 32 -14.29 7.48 34.95
N ARG A 33 -13.50 7.17 33.91
CA ARG A 33 -13.22 5.80 33.48
C ARG A 33 -12.45 5.02 34.55
N GLN A 34 -11.46 5.64 35.18
CA GLN A 34 -10.66 5.01 36.24
C GLN A 34 -11.50 4.70 37.46
N THR A 35 -12.35 5.66 37.87
CA THR A 35 -13.27 5.47 39.00
C THR A 35 -14.26 4.34 38.72
N LEU A 36 -14.80 4.25 37.50
CA LEU A 36 -15.72 3.17 37.13
C LEU A 36 -15.04 1.79 37.16
N ILE A 37 -13.82 1.67 36.63
CA ILE A 37 -13.06 0.40 36.65
C ILE A 37 -12.77 -0.03 38.10
N MET A 38 -12.35 0.90 38.95
CA MET A 38 -12.13 0.61 40.38
C MET A 38 -13.43 0.22 41.09
N ALA A 39 -14.55 0.90 40.82
CA ALA A 39 -15.83 0.57 41.42
C ALA A 39 -16.29 -0.84 41.04
N ILE A 40 -16.13 -1.23 39.77
CA ILE A 40 -16.46 -2.57 39.29
C ILE A 40 -15.54 -3.62 39.93
N GLY A 41 -14.22 -3.40 39.92
CA GLY A 41 -13.26 -4.37 40.47
C GLY A 41 -13.36 -4.51 41.99
N GLY A 42 -13.47 -3.39 42.71
CA GLY A 42 -13.67 -3.37 44.15
C GLY A 42 -15.02 -3.94 44.56
N GLY A 43 -16.09 -3.58 43.84
CA GLY A 43 -17.43 -4.15 44.04
C GLY A 43 -17.46 -5.66 43.79
N PHE A 44 -16.77 -6.13 42.76
CA PHE A 44 -16.66 -7.56 42.45
C PHE A 44 -15.88 -8.32 43.52
N SER A 45 -14.71 -7.82 43.94
CA SER A 45 -13.95 -8.41 45.05
C SER A 45 -14.73 -8.42 46.36
N TYR A 46 -15.46 -7.34 46.67
CA TYR A 46 -16.32 -7.28 47.84
C TYR A 46 -17.49 -8.27 47.75
N ALA A 47 -18.12 -8.41 46.59
CA ALA A 47 -19.19 -9.38 46.38
C ALA A 47 -18.71 -10.82 46.58
N LEU A 48 -17.51 -11.14 46.10
CA LEU A 48 -16.86 -12.44 46.34
C LEU A 48 -16.58 -12.66 47.83
N TRP A 49 -16.03 -11.65 48.51
CA TRP A 49 -15.72 -11.73 49.94
C TRP A 49 -17.00 -11.92 50.77
N ALA A 50 -18.04 -11.13 50.48
CA ALA A 50 -19.33 -11.22 51.16
C ALA A 50 -20.01 -12.58 50.95
N SER A 51 -19.91 -13.14 49.74
CA SER A 51 -20.44 -14.48 49.42
C SER A 51 -19.74 -15.57 50.24
N ILE A 52 -18.41 -15.52 50.35
CA ILE A 52 -17.62 -16.49 51.11
C ILE A 52 -17.85 -16.32 52.62
N ALA A 53 -17.87 -15.08 53.10
CA ALA A 53 -18.14 -14.77 54.51
C ALA A 53 -19.52 -15.29 54.95
N LYS A 54 -20.53 -15.21 54.08
CA LYS A 54 -21.88 -15.72 54.36
C LYS A 54 -21.92 -17.25 54.49
N VAL A 55 -21.11 -17.97 53.71
CA VAL A 55 -21.10 -19.44 53.72
C VAL A 55 -20.28 -20.00 54.89
N TYR A 56 -19.11 -19.42 55.17
CA TYR A 56 -18.16 -19.98 56.13
C TYR A 56 -18.11 -19.25 57.49
N GLY A 57 -18.82 -18.13 57.63
CA GLY A 57 -18.90 -17.32 58.85
C GLY A 57 -17.63 -16.52 59.15
N SER A 58 -16.48 -17.19 59.21
CA SER A 58 -15.16 -16.57 59.35
C SER A 58 -14.28 -16.88 58.14
N VAL A 59 -13.72 -15.84 57.52
CA VAL A 59 -12.82 -16.00 56.36
C VAL A 59 -11.38 -15.94 56.87
N PRO A 60 -10.55 -16.99 56.67
CA PRO A 60 -9.14 -16.94 57.03
C PRO A 60 -8.40 -15.89 56.19
N LEU A 61 -7.32 -15.35 56.75
CA LEU A 61 -6.56 -14.25 56.16
C LEU A 61 -6.03 -14.58 54.75
N ALA A 62 -5.58 -15.82 54.54
CA ALA A 62 -5.08 -16.28 53.23
C ALA A 62 -6.15 -16.18 52.13
N ILE A 63 -7.40 -16.59 52.42
CA ILE A 63 -8.51 -16.50 51.45
C ILE A 63 -8.88 -15.04 51.21
N THR A 64 -8.84 -14.22 52.27
CA THR A 64 -9.11 -12.78 52.14
C THR A 64 -8.16 -12.15 51.12
N ILE A 65 -6.84 -12.38 51.24
CA ILE A 65 -5.86 -11.86 50.27
C ILE A 65 -6.20 -12.29 48.84
N LEU A 66 -6.55 -13.56 48.64
CA LEU A 66 -6.87 -14.11 47.32
C LEU A 66 -8.11 -13.44 46.70
N VAL A 67 -9.14 -13.18 47.52
CA VAL A 67 -10.39 -12.53 47.07
C VAL A 67 -10.21 -11.06 46.72
N TRP A 68 -9.18 -10.39 47.26
CA TRP A 68 -8.83 -9.01 46.93
C TRP A 68 -7.92 -8.89 45.69
N ILE A 69 -7.42 -9.99 45.13
CA ILE A 69 -6.62 -9.98 43.90
C ILE A 69 -7.34 -9.28 42.72
N PRO A 70 -8.62 -9.54 42.41
CA PRO A 70 -9.33 -8.85 41.33
C PRO A 70 -9.38 -7.33 41.53
N CYS A 71 -9.55 -6.86 42.77
CA CYS A 71 -9.48 -5.43 43.09
C CYS A 71 -8.09 -4.85 42.83
N ALA A 72 -7.02 -5.55 43.25
CA ALA A 72 -5.65 -5.12 42.98
C ALA A 72 -5.36 -5.02 41.47
N ILE A 73 -5.84 -6.00 40.70
CA ILE A 73 -5.75 -5.99 39.24
C ILE A 73 -6.53 -4.79 38.68
N ALA A 74 -7.77 -4.55 39.11
CA ALA A 74 -8.56 -3.42 38.63
C ALA A 74 -7.90 -2.07 38.90
N VAL A 75 -7.25 -1.91 40.07
CA VAL A 75 -6.47 -0.71 40.39
C VAL A 75 -5.27 -0.57 39.46
N ALA A 76 -4.54 -1.66 39.18
CA ALA A 76 -3.45 -1.65 38.23
C ALA A 76 -3.93 -1.23 36.82
N PHE A 77 -5.05 -1.77 36.35
CA PHE A 77 -5.65 -1.40 35.06
C PHE A 77 -6.12 0.07 34.98
N ALA A 78 -6.55 0.64 36.11
CA ALA A 78 -7.03 2.02 36.18
C ALA A 78 -5.87 3.04 36.25
N LEU A 79 -4.85 2.78 37.07
CA LEU A 79 -3.80 3.76 37.38
C LEU A 79 -2.57 3.64 36.47
N ILE A 80 -2.26 2.44 35.97
CA ILE A 80 -1.06 2.24 35.14
C ILE A 80 -1.34 2.79 33.73
N LYS A 81 -0.53 3.77 33.34
CA LYS A 81 -0.46 4.31 31.98
C LYS A 81 0.94 4.05 31.43
N ILE A 82 1.02 3.55 30.20
CA ILE A 82 2.27 3.30 29.49
C ILE A 82 2.19 4.09 28.17
N ASN A 83 3.15 4.99 27.93
CA ASN A 83 3.19 5.83 26.73
C ASN A 83 1.85 6.56 26.45
N ASP A 84 1.29 7.21 27.48
CA ASP A 84 -0.02 7.91 27.44
C ASP A 84 -1.24 7.04 27.10
N LEU A 85 -1.08 5.72 27.04
CA LEU A 85 -2.17 4.77 26.86
C LEU A 85 -2.48 4.10 28.20
N SER A 86 -3.77 4.01 28.54
CA SER A 86 -4.21 3.22 29.69
C SER A 86 -3.94 1.73 29.43
N LEU A 87 -3.60 1.00 30.48
CA LEU A 87 -3.33 -0.44 30.38
C LEU A 87 -4.52 -1.21 29.77
N MET A 88 -5.75 -0.82 30.10
CA MET A 88 -6.97 -1.39 29.50
C MET A 88 -7.02 -1.20 27.97
N ARG A 89 -6.60 -0.03 27.47
CA ARG A 89 -6.52 0.24 26.03
C ARG A 89 -5.41 -0.57 25.37
N ILE A 90 -4.29 -0.77 26.05
CA ILE A 90 -3.19 -1.62 25.57
C ILE A 90 -3.65 -3.08 25.45
N CYS A 91 -4.39 -3.60 26.44
CA CYS A 91 -4.96 -4.94 26.35
C CYS A 91 -5.92 -5.09 25.16
N PHE A 92 -6.77 -4.10 24.90
CA PHE A 92 -7.64 -4.12 23.72
C PHE A 92 -6.88 -4.00 22.40
N LEU A 93 -5.82 -3.21 22.33
CA LEU A 93 -4.94 -3.14 21.16
C LEU A 93 -4.19 -4.45 20.92
N MET A 94 -3.73 -5.11 22.00
CA MET A 94 -3.14 -6.45 21.90
C MET A 94 -4.15 -7.48 21.43
N PHE A 95 -5.39 -7.42 21.93
CA PHE A 95 -6.46 -8.29 21.47
C PHE A 95 -6.81 -8.05 19.99
N GLU A 96 -6.90 -6.78 19.58
CA GLU A 96 -7.13 -6.40 18.18
C GLU A 96 -5.99 -6.90 17.28
N ARG A 97 -4.75 -6.87 17.75
CA ARG A 97 -3.58 -7.40 17.04
C ARG A 97 -3.70 -8.90 16.76
N PHE A 98 -4.34 -9.70 17.62
CA PHE A 98 -4.51 -11.13 17.34
C PHE A 98 -5.41 -11.41 16.13
N ASN A 99 -6.39 -10.54 15.88
CA ASN A 99 -7.31 -10.69 14.75
C ASN A 99 -6.80 -10.04 13.46
N LYS A 100 -5.82 -9.14 13.56
CA LYS A 100 -5.28 -8.40 12.41
C LYS A 100 -3.99 -9.06 11.92
N PRO A 101 -3.86 -9.33 10.60
CA PRO A 101 -2.61 -9.85 10.06
C PRO A 101 -1.48 -8.84 10.34
N SER A 102 -0.38 -9.33 10.91
CA SER A 102 0.78 -8.49 11.29
C SER A 102 1.55 -7.95 10.07
N ILE A 103 1.24 -8.45 8.88
CA ILE A 103 1.92 -8.08 7.64
C ILE A 103 1.01 -7.13 6.86
N ARG A 104 1.51 -5.92 6.64
CA ARG A 104 0.87 -4.95 5.76
C ARG A 104 1.31 -5.24 4.33
N THR A 105 0.51 -5.97 3.57
CA THR A 105 0.75 -6.15 2.13
C THR A 105 0.17 -4.96 1.37
N PHE A 106 0.94 -4.43 0.43
CA PHE A 106 0.41 -3.53 -0.60
C PHE A 106 -0.26 -4.42 -1.64
N SER A 107 -1.59 -4.54 -1.59
CA SER A 107 -2.35 -5.05 -2.72
C SER A 107 -2.79 -3.87 -3.59
N PRO A 108 -2.68 -3.95 -4.92
CA PRO A 108 -3.33 -2.98 -5.80
C PRO A 108 -4.82 -3.06 -5.50
N ARG A 109 -5.36 -1.99 -4.89
CA ARG A 109 -6.81 -1.84 -4.75
C ARG A 109 -7.37 -1.93 -6.16
N ARG A 110 -8.38 -2.79 -6.39
CA ARG A 110 -9.18 -2.71 -7.62
C ARG A 110 -9.71 -1.28 -7.70
N GLY A 111 -9.02 -0.45 -8.48
CA GLY A 111 -9.30 0.97 -8.59
C GLY A 111 -10.69 1.18 -9.17
N ILE A 112 -11.25 2.36 -8.93
CA ILE A 112 -12.39 2.85 -9.69
C ILE A 112 -12.05 2.65 -11.17
N SER A 113 -12.89 1.91 -11.90
CA SER A 113 -12.75 1.76 -13.34
C SER A 113 -13.10 3.10 -13.98
N ILE A 114 -12.10 3.96 -14.12
CA ILE A 114 -12.25 5.20 -14.85
C ILE A 114 -12.34 4.81 -16.32
N ASN A 115 -13.56 4.67 -16.82
CA ASN A 115 -13.81 4.51 -18.24
C ASN A 115 -13.62 5.89 -18.89
N ILE A 116 -12.38 6.15 -19.31
CA ILE A 116 -12.04 7.37 -20.06
C ILE A 116 -12.64 7.22 -21.45
N ARG A 117 -13.91 7.63 -21.61
CA ARG A 117 -14.49 7.82 -22.94
C ARG A 117 -13.89 9.08 -23.54
N VAL A 118 -12.79 8.92 -24.26
CA VAL A 118 -12.30 9.94 -25.17
C VAL A 118 -13.30 10.02 -26.32
N LEU A 119 -14.10 11.08 -26.35
CA LEU A 119 -14.95 11.38 -27.51
C LEU A 119 -14.03 11.79 -28.66
N SER A 120 -13.54 10.80 -29.42
CA SER A 120 -12.86 11.05 -30.69
C SER A 120 -13.81 11.82 -31.60
N GLN A 121 -13.34 12.91 -32.21
CA GLN A 121 -14.12 13.71 -33.16
C GLN A 121 -14.62 12.89 -34.37
N GLN A 122 -14.09 11.68 -34.60
CA GLN A 122 -14.62 10.75 -35.60
C GLN A 122 -16.06 10.31 -35.31
N ASP A 123 -16.49 10.19 -34.05
CA ASP A 123 -17.85 9.77 -33.72
C ASP A 123 -18.89 10.87 -33.99
N LYS A 124 -18.46 12.14 -34.01
CA LYS A 124 -19.32 13.26 -34.44
C LYS A 124 -19.40 13.35 -35.95
N ALA A 125 -18.29 13.14 -36.67
CA ALA A 125 -18.27 13.17 -38.13
C ALA A 125 -19.03 11.98 -38.78
N LYS A 126 -19.00 10.80 -38.16
CA LYS A 126 -19.72 9.60 -38.68
C LYS A 126 -21.23 9.64 -38.46
N LYS A 127 -21.72 10.44 -37.51
CA LYS A 127 -23.15 10.55 -37.21
C LYS A 127 -23.90 11.50 -38.15
N GLU A 128 -23.19 12.35 -38.88
CA GLU A 128 -23.79 13.40 -39.73
C GLU A 128 -23.91 13.01 -41.21
N ASN A 129 -23.27 11.93 -41.71
CA ASN A 129 -23.47 11.44 -43.08
C ASN A 129 -23.32 9.91 -43.19
N PRO A 130 -24.41 9.13 -43.21
CA PRO A 130 -24.34 7.67 -43.29
C PRO A 130 -24.16 7.13 -44.73
N SER A 131 -23.90 7.94 -45.75
CA SER A 131 -23.99 7.51 -47.16
C SER A 131 -22.67 7.27 -47.91
N MET A 132 -21.53 7.10 -47.23
CA MET A 132 -20.30 6.73 -47.96
C MET A 132 -19.42 5.82 -47.11
N SER A 133 -19.80 4.54 -47.10
CA SER A 133 -18.96 3.45 -46.61
C SER A 133 -18.42 2.70 -47.82
N GLN A 134 -17.29 3.14 -48.35
CA GLN A 134 -16.40 2.34 -49.20
C GLN A 134 -14.98 2.40 -48.59
N PRO A 135 -14.15 1.36 -48.78
CA PRO A 135 -13.00 1.06 -47.93
C PRO A 135 -11.83 2.02 -48.21
N ALA A 136 -11.75 3.12 -47.46
CA ALA A 136 -10.67 4.10 -47.55
C ALA A 136 -9.35 3.64 -46.88
N THR A 137 -9.27 2.39 -46.41
CA THR A 137 -8.09 1.83 -45.75
C THR A 137 -7.02 1.40 -46.75
N ASP A 138 -7.41 0.94 -47.94
CA ASP A 138 -6.48 0.37 -48.91
C ASP A 138 -5.62 1.46 -49.57
N GLU A 139 -6.23 2.52 -50.11
CA GLU A 139 -5.47 3.62 -50.73
C GLU A 139 -4.52 4.34 -49.77
N ARG A 140 -4.88 4.46 -48.49
CA ARG A 140 -4.02 5.12 -47.50
C ARG A 140 -2.79 4.28 -47.20
N SER A 141 -2.94 2.96 -47.14
CA SER A 141 -1.82 2.05 -46.95
C SER A 141 -0.89 2.01 -48.15
N GLU A 142 -1.42 2.10 -49.36
CA GLU A 142 -0.65 2.20 -50.60
C GLU A 142 0.19 3.47 -50.66
N ARG A 143 -0.41 4.63 -50.34
CA ARG A 143 0.32 5.92 -50.28
C ARG A 143 1.43 5.94 -49.22
N ILE A 144 1.22 5.29 -48.08
CA ILE A 144 2.27 5.17 -47.04
C ILE A 144 3.41 4.28 -47.55
N LYS A 145 3.10 3.23 -48.31
CA LYS A 145 4.09 2.33 -48.89
C LYS A 145 4.92 3.03 -49.98
N GLU A 146 4.29 3.85 -50.82
CA GLU A 146 4.98 4.70 -51.81
C GLU A 146 5.96 5.67 -51.13
N LEU A 147 5.52 6.35 -50.08
CA LEU A 147 6.37 7.29 -49.33
C LEU A 147 7.55 6.59 -48.65
N SER A 148 7.34 5.38 -48.12
CA SER A 148 8.43 4.55 -47.56
C SER A 148 9.45 4.18 -48.63
N SER A 149 9.00 3.79 -49.83
CA SER A 149 9.91 3.41 -50.92
C SER A 149 10.76 4.57 -51.42
N ILE A 150 10.24 5.79 -51.41
CA ILE A 150 11.01 6.98 -51.79
C ILE A 150 12.11 7.26 -50.76
N LEU A 151 11.80 7.09 -49.46
CA LEU A 151 12.77 7.28 -48.38
C LEU A 151 13.90 6.25 -48.46
N ASP A 152 13.56 4.97 -48.66
CA ASP A 152 14.56 3.90 -48.77
C ASP A 152 15.46 4.04 -50.01
N SER A 153 14.95 4.63 -51.12
CA SER A 153 15.77 4.92 -52.30
C SER A 153 16.73 6.09 -52.11
N SER A 154 16.42 7.04 -51.21
CA SER A 154 17.24 8.23 -50.99
C SER A 154 18.51 7.96 -50.16
N ASP A 155 18.51 6.92 -49.33
CA ASP A 155 19.71 6.50 -48.59
C ASP A 155 20.71 5.75 -49.48
N HIS A 156 20.26 5.14 -50.58
CA HIS A 156 21.11 4.31 -51.44
C HIS A 156 21.98 5.11 -52.42
N GLU A 157 21.58 6.34 -52.78
CA GLU A 157 22.39 7.23 -53.65
C GLU A 157 23.62 7.82 -52.92
N MET A 158 23.62 7.84 -51.58
CA MET A 158 24.77 8.34 -50.81
C MET A 158 25.88 7.30 -50.60
N LEU A 159 25.56 6.00 -50.72
CA LEU A 159 26.54 4.92 -50.52
C LEU A 159 27.34 4.58 -51.78
N GLU A 160 26.77 4.75 -52.98
CA GLU A 160 27.49 4.50 -54.23
C GLU A 160 28.58 5.55 -54.54
N THR A 161 28.50 6.74 -53.91
CA THR A 161 29.52 7.80 -54.08
C THR A 161 30.79 7.52 -53.26
N GLU A 162 30.72 6.69 -52.22
CA GLU A 162 31.88 6.39 -51.35
C GLU A 162 32.69 5.18 -51.83
N GLU A 163 32.10 4.23 -52.56
CA GLU A 163 32.81 3.01 -52.99
C GLU A 163 33.76 3.22 -54.20
N ASP A 164 33.59 4.28 -54.99
CA ASP A 164 34.36 4.50 -56.24
C ASP A 164 35.69 5.27 -56.06
N MET A 165 36.10 5.59 -54.82
CA MET A 165 37.32 6.38 -54.55
C MET A 165 38.45 5.64 -53.84
N MET A 166 38.39 4.33 -53.59
CA MET A 166 39.47 3.63 -52.89
C MET A 166 39.88 2.29 -53.52
N GLN A 167 40.74 2.36 -54.53
CA GLN A 167 41.49 1.22 -55.07
C GLN A 167 43.03 1.41 -54.94
N GLU A 168 43.59 0.76 -53.90
CA GLU A 168 44.91 0.07 -53.77
C GLU A 168 46.29 0.79 -53.79
N PRO A 169 47.42 0.17 -53.30
CA PRO A 169 47.59 -1.03 -52.43
C PRO A 169 48.69 -0.96 -51.32
N ALA A 170 48.60 -1.93 -50.40
CA ALA A 170 49.64 -2.70 -49.65
C ALA A 170 50.82 -2.02 -48.90
N HIS A 171 50.85 -2.16 -47.57
CA HIS A 171 52.06 -2.57 -46.84
C HIS A 171 51.74 -3.28 -45.50
N GLU A 172 52.58 -4.27 -45.18
CA GLU A 172 52.48 -5.32 -44.15
C GLU A 172 52.43 -4.84 -42.67
N LEU A 173 51.84 -5.71 -41.84
CA LEU A 173 51.81 -5.70 -40.36
C LEU A 173 53.23 -5.74 -39.75
N PRO A 174 53.39 -5.28 -38.50
CA PRO A 174 53.42 -6.27 -37.43
C PRO A 174 52.59 -5.92 -36.19
N GLU A 175 52.26 -7.00 -35.49
CA GLU A 175 51.52 -7.16 -34.25
C GLU A 175 51.94 -6.18 -33.13
N THR A 176 50.96 -5.56 -32.47
CA THR A 176 51.09 -5.12 -31.07
C THR A 176 49.76 -5.30 -30.36
N GLU A 177 49.81 -6.10 -29.30
CA GLU A 177 48.74 -6.36 -28.34
C GLU A 177 48.33 -5.06 -27.64
N HIS A 178 47.05 -4.69 -27.69
CA HIS A 178 46.45 -3.88 -26.63
C HIS A 178 44.99 -4.30 -26.45
N GLU A 179 44.79 -5.07 -25.37
CA GLU A 179 43.51 -5.22 -24.68
C GLU A 179 43.03 -3.82 -24.23
N GLU A 180 41.99 -3.28 -24.86
CA GLU A 180 41.13 -2.28 -24.24
C GLU A 180 39.68 -2.74 -24.38
N MET A 181 39.21 -3.41 -23.32
CA MET A 181 37.79 -3.64 -23.11
C MET A 181 37.08 -2.30 -23.06
N GLU A 182 36.23 -2.04 -24.06
CA GLU A 182 35.18 -1.03 -24.01
C GLU A 182 34.39 -1.16 -22.70
N GLU A 183 34.64 -0.24 -21.78
CA GLU A 183 33.92 -0.12 -20.53
C GLU A 183 32.50 0.42 -20.83
N ARG A 184 31.59 -0.48 -21.20
CA ARG A 184 30.16 -0.14 -21.33
C ARG A 184 29.69 0.44 -19.99
N PRO A 185 29.02 1.61 -19.98
CA PRO A 185 28.54 2.19 -18.73
C PRO A 185 27.61 1.20 -18.03
N ARG A 186 27.96 0.85 -16.79
CA ARG A 186 27.20 -0.11 -15.99
C ARG A 186 25.77 0.39 -15.88
N ARG A 187 24.82 -0.38 -16.42
CA ARG A 187 23.39 -0.11 -16.28
C ARG A 187 23.07 -0.07 -14.78
N PRO A 188 22.25 0.88 -14.29
CA PRO A 188 21.93 1.00 -12.87
C PRO A 188 21.20 -0.21 -12.24
N VAL A 189 20.79 -1.19 -13.06
CA VAL A 189 19.97 -2.32 -12.63
C VAL A 189 20.56 -3.61 -13.18
N ASP A 190 20.86 -4.56 -12.29
CA ASP A 190 21.26 -5.93 -12.63
C ASP A 190 20.07 -6.72 -13.18
N PRO A 191 20.11 -7.18 -14.45
CA PRO A 191 19.01 -7.94 -15.05
C PRO A 191 18.81 -9.32 -14.40
N GLY A 192 19.84 -9.89 -13.75
CA GLY A 192 19.73 -11.16 -13.03
C GLY A 192 18.90 -11.10 -11.74
N ARG A 193 18.51 -9.89 -11.30
CA ARG A 193 17.63 -9.69 -10.13
C ARG A 193 16.15 -9.60 -10.51
N ILE A 194 15.85 -9.62 -11.81
CA ILE A 194 14.49 -9.57 -12.35
C ILE A 194 14.15 -10.98 -12.83
N SER A 195 13.52 -11.77 -11.95
CA SER A 195 12.82 -12.97 -12.38
C SER A 195 11.37 -12.55 -12.62
N ALA A 196 10.96 -12.50 -13.89
CA ALA A 196 9.55 -12.61 -14.22
C ALA A 196 9.21 -14.09 -14.10
N ASN A 197 8.35 -14.47 -13.17
CA ASN A 197 7.74 -15.79 -13.22
C ASN A 197 6.97 -15.86 -14.54
N GLU A 198 7.34 -16.80 -15.40
CA GLU A 198 6.50 -17.18 -16.54
C GLU A 198 5.11 -17.56 -16.01
N PRO A 199 4.02 -17.19 -16.70
CA PRO A 199 2.70 -17.65 -16.32
C PRO A 199 2.68 -19.17 -16.43
N ASP A 200 2.38 -19.83 -15.32
CA ASP A 200 2.27 -21.28 -15.19
C ASP A 200 1.52 -21.88 -16.38
N ASP A 201 2.26 -22.61 -17.21
CA ASP A 201 1.70 -23.42 -18.27
C ASP A 201 0.88 -24.54 -17.61
N LEU A 202 -0.39 -24.62 -18.01
CA LEU A 202 -1.43 -25.50 -17.48
C LEU A 202 -1.10 -26.97 -17.67
N THR A 203 -0.21 -27.54 -16.85
CA THR A 203 -0.07 -29.01 -16.72
C THR A 203 0.42 -29.36 -15.33
N GLY A 204 -0.45 -29.96 -14.51
CA GLY A 204 -0.02 -30.46 -13.21
C GLY A 204 -1.15 -30.85 -12.29
N HIS A 205 -1.50 -32.14 -12.32
CA HIS A 205 -1.85 -32.84 -11.10
C HIS A 205 -0.84 -32.45 -10.00
N ASP A 206 -1.32 -31.86 -8.91
CA ASP A 206 -0.80 -31.97 -7.53
C ASP A 206 -1.38 -30.81 -6.69
N ASP A 207 -2.69 -30.86 -6.46
CA ASP A 207 -3.38 -29.99 -5.51
C ASP A 207 -3.09 -30.42 -4.07
N LEU A 208 -1.96 -30.01 -3.50
CA LEU A 208 -1.86 -29.82 -2.06
C LEU A 208 -0.98 -28.62 -1.71
N PRO A 209 -1.48 -27.65 -0.92
CA PRO A 209 -0.70 -26.48 -0.52
C PRO A 209 0.50 -26.90 0.33
N ALA A 210 1.65 -26.26 0.07
CA ALA A 210 2.97 -26.51 0.66
C ALA A 210 3.02 -26.61 2.20
N VAL A 211 1.99 -26.12 2.89
CA VAL A 211 1.83 -26.18 4.35
C VAL A 211 1.73 -27.62 4.89
N PHE A 212 1.28 -28.59 4.09
CA PHE A 212 1.08 -29.96 4.57
C PHE A 212 2.28 -30.90 4.42
N ARG A 213 3.33 -30.49 3.69
CA ARG A 213 4.49 -31.36 3.43
C ARG A 213 5.44 -31.50 4.63
N ASP A 214 5.40 -30.55 5.56
CA ASP A 214 6.31 -30.49 6.70
C ASP A 214 5.80 -31.23 7.96
N ILE A 215 4.55 -31.71 7.95
CA ILE A 215 3.90 -32.28 9.15
C ILE A 215 4.00 -33.82 9.21
N PHE A 216 4.24 -34.50 8.08
CA PHE A 216 4.38 -35.96 8.06
C PHE A 216 5.64 -36.38 7.29
N PRO A 217 6.70 -36.86 7.97
CA PRO A 217 7.79 -37.52 7.28
C PRO A 217 7.31 -38.90 6.82
N LEU A 218 7.16 -39.08 5.50
CA LEU A 218 6.91 -40.39 4.91
C LEU A 218 8.17 -41.25 5.07
N THR A 219 7.97 -42.46 5.61
CA THR A 219 8.96 -43.54 5.65
C THR A 219 8.82 -44.39 4.40
#